data_AF-A0A662DQQ6-F1
#
_entry.id   AF-A0A662DQQ6-F1
#
_cell.length_a   1.000
_cell.length_b   1.000
_cell.length_c   1.000
_cell.angle_alpha   90.00
_cell.angle_beta   90.00
_cell.angle_gamma   90.00
#
_symmetry.space_group_name_H-M   'P 1'
#
loop_
_entity.id
_entity.type
_entity.pdbx_description
1 polymer ?
#
loop_
_entity_poly.entity_id
_entity_poly.type
_entity_poly.pdbx_seq_one_letter_code
_entity_poly.pdbx_strand_id
1 'polypeptide(L)'
;DITAIPDLAHAGCRHARQAQNTSWEQINLVALGTGHLLAGSFDDAETALIRAARLALDDGNILQLGVALQALAALAAVLGDGQRAARLLGAGTTLAPFWPLMKHGLGPYLDLAREELGDDFDAGLELGRNLAPADAVTLALTAPSI
;
A
#
# COMPACT_ATOMS: atom_id res chain seq x y z
N ASP A 1 2.40 -3.60 21.58
CA ASP A 1 1.49 -4.65 21.13
C ASP A 1 1.01 -4.27 19.74
N ILE A 2 1.40 -5.04 18.71
CA ILE A 2 1.06 -4.73 17.31
C ILE A 2 -0.43 -4.94 17.02
N THR A 3 -1.10 -5.73 17.86
CA THR A 3 -2.52 -6.06 17.70
C THR A 3 -3.45 -4.89 18.00
N ALA A 4 -2.98 -3.86 18.72
CA ALA A 4 -3.74 -2.65 19.01
C ALA A 4 -3.68 -1.59 17.88
N ILE A 5 -2.81 -1.76 16.87
CA ILE A 5 -2.63 -0.79 15.80
C ILE A 5 -3.93 -0.56 15.00
N PRO A 6 -4.67 -1.60 14.58
CA PRO A 6 -5.91 -1.41 13.85
C PRO A 6 -6.95 -0.60 14.63
N ASP A 7 -7.14 -0.87 15.93
CA ASP A 7 -8.12 -0.15 16.74
C ASP A 7 -7.79 1.34 16.87
N LEU A 8 -6.51 1.66 17.12
CA LEU A 8 -6.03 3.04 17.22
C LEU A 8 -6.15 3.77 15.87
N ALA A 9 -5.72 3.13 14.78
CA ALA A 9 -5.80 3.72 13.44
C ALA A 9 -7.25 3.89 12.96
N HIS A 10 -8.13 2.97 13.33
CA HIS A 10 -9.56 3.06 13.04
C HIS A 10 -10.22 4.21 13.82
N ALA A 11 -9.85 4.40 15.10
CA ALA A 11 -10.26 5.58 15.87
C ALA A 11 -9.71 6.88 15.26
N GLY A 12 -8.44 6.89 14.83
CA GLY A 12 -7.81 8.01 14.13
C GLY A 12 -8.55 8.39 12.84
N CYS A 13 -8.95 7.41 12.02
CA CYS A 13 -9.80 7.63 10.84
C CYS A 13 -11.10 8.35 11.19
N ARG A 14 -11.78 7.94 12.27
CA ARG A 14 -13.04 8.59 12.70
C ARG A 14 -12.81 10.04 13.11
N HIS A 15 -11.76 10.31 13.90
CA HIS A 15 -11.43 11.67 14.32
C HIS A 15 -11.04 12.56 13.14
N ALA A 16 -10.24 12.05 12.21
CA ALA A 16 -9.85 12.78 11.01
C ALA A 16 -11.07 13.18 10.15
N ARG A 17 -12.03 12.27 9.97
CA ARG A 17 -13.30 12.55 9.27
C ARG A 17 -14.13 13.61 9.98
N GLN A 18 -14.29 13.50 11.29
CA GLN A 18 -15.02 14.48 12.10
C GLN A 18 -14.40 15.86 12.00
N ALA A 19 -13.08 15.94 11.95
CA ALA A 19 -12.32 17.16 11.77
C ALA A 19 -12.18 17.61 10.31
N GLN A 20 -12.75 16.87 9.35
CA GLN A 20 -12.62 17.10 7.90
C GLN A 20 -11.15 17.22 7.44
N ASN A 21 -10.26 16.46 8.09
CA ASN A 21 -8.84 16.46 7.77
C ASN A 21 -8.47 15.21 6.97
N THR A 22 -8.55 15.34 5.64
CA THR A 22 -8.32 14.23 4.72
C THR A 22 -6.88 13.71 4.75
N SER A 23 -5.89 14.59 4.95
CA SER A 23 -4.49 14.20 5.12
C SER A 23 -4.29 13.26 6.31
N TRP A 24 -4.90 13.56 7.46
CA TRP A 24 -4.85 12.65 8.61
C TRP A 24 -5.66 11.38 8.36
N GLU A 25 -6.76 11.42 7.60
CA GLU A 25 -7.50 10.23 7.24
C GLU A 25 -6.63 9.29 6.38
N GLN A 26 -5.92 9.81 5.38
CA GLN A 26 -5.02 9.05 4.52
C GLN A 26 -3.94 8.33 5.34
N ILE A 27 -3.27 9.05 6.25
CA ILE A 27 -2.23 8.49 7.13
C ILE A 27 -2.80 7.38 8.00
N ASN A 28 -3.96 7.61 8.62
CA ASN A 28 -4.60 6.61 9.48
C ASN A 28 -5.09 5.40 8.67
N LEU A 29 -5.54 5.56 7.43
CA LEU A 29 -5.93 4.45 6.57
C LEU A 29 -4.72 3.59 6.16
N VAL A 30 -3.58 4.21 5.84
CA VAL A 30 -2.32 3.46 5.61
C VAL A 30 -1.90 2.68 6.86
N ALA A 31 -1.94 3.33 8.02
CA ALA A 31 -1.58 2.68 9.28
C ALA A 31 -2.54 1.52 9.62
N LEU A 32 -3.85 1.72 9.39
CA LEU A 32 -4.87 0.70 9.57
C LEU A 32 -4.62 -0.50 8.66
N GLY A 33 -4.44 -0.25 7.36
CA GLY A 33 -4.19 -1.30 6.38
C GLY A 33 -2.89 -2.06 6.62
N THR A 34 -1.83 -1.35 7.01
CA THR A 34 -0.55 -1.98 7.38
C THR A 34 -0.70 -2.81 8.66
N GLY A 35 -1.47 -2.33 9.65
CA GLY A 35 -1.78 -3.09 10.86
C GLY A 35 -2.53 -4.39 10.56
N HIS A 36 -3.55 -4.33 9.70
CA HIS A 36 -4.27 -5.52 9.24
C HIS A 36 -3.38 -6.49 8.47
N LEU A 37 -2.53 -5.99 7.56
CA LEU A 37 -1.56 -6.80 6.82
C LEU A 37 -0.64 -7.58 7.78
N LEU A 38 -0.09 -6.91 8.78
CA LEU A 38 0.80 -7.52 9.77
C LEU A 38 0.08 -8.50 10.70
N ALA A 39 -1.25 -8.38 10.83
CA ALA A 39 -2.10 -9.32 11.58
C ALA A 39 -2.63 -10.49 10.72
N GLY A 40 -2.36 -10.50 9.40
CA GLY A 40 -2.88 -11.52 8.48
C GLY A 40 -4.33 -11.29 8.02
N SER A 41 -4.92 -10.13 8.35
CA SER A 41 -6.28 -9.74 7.92
C SER A 41 -6.23 -9.09 6.53
N PHE A 42 -5.97 -9.88 5.50
CA PHE A 42 -5.66 -9.36 4.16
C PHE A 42 -6.80 -8.59 3.49
N ASP A 43 -8.07 -9.02 3.65
CA ASP A 43 -9.23 -8.31 3.09
C ASP A 43 -9.44 -6.93 3.71
N ASP A 44 -9.26 -6.84 5.04
CA ASP A 44 -9.35 -5.57 5.77
C ASP A 44 -8.16 -4.65 5.40
N ALA A 45 -6.98 -5.23 5.20
CA ALA A 45 -5.81 -4.52 4.72
C ALA A 45 -6.08 -3.92 3.34
N GLU A 46 -6.57 -4.72 2.39
CA GLU A 46 -6.88 -4.27 1.03
C GLU A 46 -7.89 -3.12 1.05
N THR A 47 -8.98 -3.29 1.80
CA THR A 47 -10.05 -2.29 1.92
C THR A 47 -9.52 -0.95 2.42
N ALA A 48 -8.71 -0.96 3.48
CA ALA A 48 -8.15 0.27 4.06
C ALA A 48 -7.14 0.93 3.11
N LEU A 49 -6.24 0.15 2.51
CA LEU A 49 -5.18 0.67 1.65
C LEU A 49 -5.71 1.21 0.32
N ILE A 50 -6.68 0.53 -0.32
CA ILE A 50 -7.36 1.04 -1.52
C ILE A 50 -8.03 2.37 -1.23
N ARG A 51 -8.71 2.49 -0.08
CA ARG A 51 -9.34 3.75 0.32
C ARG A 51 -8.30 4.85 0.52
N ALA A 52 -7.16 4.54 1.13
CA ALA A 52 -6.06 5.50 1.29
C ALA A 52 -5.55 6.00 -0.07
N ALA A 53 -5.32 5.07 -1.01
CA ALA A 53 -4.82 5.39 -2.34
C ALA A 53 -5.80 6.26 -3.14
N ARG A 54 -7.10 5.94 -3.11
CA ARG A 54 -8.15 6.74 -3.76
C ARG A 54 -8.22 8.15 -3.18
N LEU A 55 -8.28 8.27 -1.85
CA LEU A 55 -8.37 9.57 -1.20
C LEU A 55 -7.12 10.42 -1.46
N ALA A 56 -5.93 9.81 -1.47
CA ALA A 56 -4.69 10.51 -1.80
C ALA A 56 -4.64 10.94 -3.27
N LEU A 57 -5.17 10.15 -4.20
CA LEU A 57 -5.29 10.52 -5.61
C LEU A 57 -6.23 11.71 -5.79
N ASP A 58 -7.43 11.64 -5.19
CA ASP A 58 -8.46 12.69 -5.30
C ASP A 58 -7.97 14.03 -4.75
N ASP A 59 -7.20 14.00 -3.65
CA ASP A 59 -6.61 15.19 -3.02
C ASP A 59 -5.31 15.67 -3.69
N GLY A 60 -4.79 14.93 -4.68
CA GLY A 60 -3.48 15.22 -5.29
C GLY A 60 -2.29 15.03 -4.33
N ASN A 61 -2.46 14.26 -3.26
CA ASN A 61 -1.42 13.99 -2.27
C ASN A 61 -0.49 12.86 -2.73
N ILE A 62 0.44 13.22 -3.62
CA ILE A 62 1.38 12.28 -4.25
C ILE A 62 2.20 11.50 -3.22
N LEU A 63 2.63 12.14 -2.13
CA LEU A 63 3.40 11.47 -1.09
C LEU A 63 2.59 10.36 -0.44
N GLN A 64 1.35 10.63 -0.02
CA GLN A 64 0.51 9.60 0.61
C GLN A 64 0.06 8.53 -0.38
N LEU A 65 -0.14 8.88 -1.64
CA LEU A 65 -0.40 7.91 -2.69
C LEU A 65 0.78 6.93 -2.84
N GLY A 66 2.01 7.43 -2.89
CA GLY A 66 3.20 6.59 -2.98
C GLY A 66 3.32 5.61 -1.82
N VAL A 67 3.05 6.06 -0.59
CA VAL A 67 3.09 5.23 0.62
C VAL A 67 1.99 4.15 0.59
N ALA A 68 0.77 4.51 0.18
CA ALA A 68 -0.32 3.54 0.04
C ALA A 68 0.01 2.46 -0.99
N LEU A 69 0.60 2.83 -2.14
CA LEU A 69 1.03 1.90 -3.18
C LEU A 69 2.14 0.95 -2.71
N GLN A 70 3.09 1.43 -1.90
CA GLN A 70 4.12 0.58 -1.29
C GLN A 70 3.53 -0.47 -0.34
N ALA A 71 2.50 -0.10 0.43
CA ALA A 71 1.78 -1.04 1.29
C ALA A 71 0.94 -2.05 0.49
N LEU A 72 0.27 -1.60 -0.57
CA LEU A 72 -0.47 -2.47 -1.49
C LEU A 72 0.46 -3.44 -2.24
N ALA A 73 1.69 -3.02 -2.55
CA ALA A 73 2.69 -3.91 -3.12
C ALA A 73 3.05 -5.07 -2.18
N ALA A 74 3.22 -4.78 -0.88
CA ALA A 74 3.49 -5.82 0.11
C ALA A 74 2.28 -6.76 0.31
N LEU A 75 1.07 -6.21 0.26
CA LEU A 75 -0.16 -7.01 0.27
C LEU A 75 -0.25 -7.93 -0.97
N ALA A 76 0.01 -7.40 -2.17
CA ALA A 76 0.02 -8.22 -3.38
C ALA A 76 1.07 -9.35 -3.31
N ALA A 77 2.25 -9.05 -2.75
CA ALA A 77 3.31 -10.03 -2.57
C ALA A 77 2.90 -11.18 -1.63
N VAL A 78 2.30 -10.87 -0.47
CA VAL A 78 1.86 -11.92 0.46
C VAL A 78 0.70 -12.76 -0.08
N LEU A 79 -0.08 -12.21 -1.02
CA LEU A 79 -1.14 -12.92 -1.74
C LEU A 79 -0.63 -13.71 -2.95
N GLY A 80 0.69 -13.74 -3.21
CA GLY A 80 1.29 -14.49 -4.31
C GLY A 80 1.18 -13.80 -5.69
N ASP A 81 0.83 -12.51 -5.74
CA ASP A 81 0.83 -11.73 -6.97
C ASP A 81 2.10 -10.89 -7.07
N GLY A 82 3.22 -11.57 -7.31
CA GLY A 82 4.54 -10.93 -7.42
C GLY A 82 4.61 -9.87 -8.52
N GLN A 83 3.88 -10.05 -9.63
CA GLN A 83 3.87 -9.11 -10.75
C GLN A 83 3.17 -7.80 -10.39
N ARG A 84 2.00 -7.89 -9.73
CA ARG A 84 1.32 -6.72 -9.19
C ARG A 84 2.15 -6.07 -8.09
N ALA A 85 2.78 -6.85 -7.21
CA ALA A 85 3.68 -6.33 -6.18
C ALA A 85 4.82 -5.49 -6.76
N ALA A 86 5.54 -6.00 -7.76
CA ALA A 86 6.64 -5.30 -8.40
C ALA A 86 6.18 -3.98 -9.04
N ARG A 87 5.07 -4.01 -9.79
CA ARG A 87 4.54 -2.80 -10.47
C ARG A 87 4.04 -1.76 -9.47
N LEU A 88 3.33 -2.16 -8.43
CA LEU A 88 2.87 -1.23 -7.38
C LEU A 88 4.05 -0.64 -6.60
N LEU A 89 5.08 -1.43 -6.32
CA LEU A 89 6.30 -0.95 -5.66
C LEU A 89 7.05 0.06 -6.55
N GLY A 90 7.15 -0.23 -7.84
CA GLY A 90 7.73 0.67 -8.84
C GLY A 90 7.01 2.02 -8.86
N ALA A 91 5.68 2.00 -8.99
CA ALA A 91 4.86 3.20 -8.96
C ALA A 91 5.01 3.96 -7.63
N GLY A 92 4.91 3.26 -6.50
CA GLY A 92 5.00 3.85 -5.17
C GLY A 92 6.35 4.51 -4.87
N THR A 93 7.46 3.94 -5.36
CA THR A 93 8.81 4.48 -5.16
C THR A 93 9.13 5.71 -6.01
N THR A 94 8.43 5.91 -7.14
CA THR A 94 8.51 7.17 -7.91
C THR A 94 7.85 8.33 -7.17
N LEU A 95 6.79 8.05 -6.40
CA LEU A 95 5.96 9.08 -5.74
C LEU A 95 6.40 9.39 -4.31
N ALA A 96 6.96 8.40 -3.61
CA ALA A 96 7.38 8.54 -2.22
C ALA A 96 8.66 7.75 -1.95
N PRO A 97 9.56 8.25 -1.06
CA PRO A 97 10.66 7.44 -0.58
C PRO A 97 10.13 6.25 0.23
N PHE A 98 10.74 5.08 0.07
CA PHE A 98 10.39 3.93 0.89
C PHE A 98 11.08 4.03 2.25
N TRP A 99 10.38 4.61 3.23
CA TRP A 99 10.98 4.94 4.53
C TRP A 99 11.51 3.70 5.26
N PRO A 100 12.62 3.81 6.03
CA PRO A 100 13.24 2.68 6.72
C PRO A 100 12.27 1.87 7.60
N LEU A 101 11.34 2.56 8.28
CA LEU A 101 10.34 1.91 9.12
C LEU A 101 9.41 1.01 8.29
N MET A 102 8.94 1.51 7.14
CA MET A 102 8.09 0.74 6.24
C MET A 102 8.86 -0.41 5.60
N LYS A 103 10.12 -0.17 5.20
CA LYS A 103 11.00 -1.23 4.68
C LYS A 103 11.23 -2.35 5.70
N HIS A 104 11.35 -2.02 6.98
CA HIS A 104 11.52 -3.04 8.03
C HIS A 104 10.27 -3.92 8.17
N GLY A 105 9.07 -3.33 8.17
CA GLY A 105 7.82 -4.07 8.33
C GLY A 105 7.33 -4.78 7.07
N LEU A 106 7.51 -4.17 5.90
CA LEU A 106 6.98 -4.64 4.62
C LEU A 106 8.01 -5.34 3.73
N GLY A 107 9.30 -5.09 3.98
CA GLY A 107 10.42 -5.64 3.21
C GLY A 107 10.35 -7.17 3.07
N PRO A 108 10.12 -7.93 4.16
CA PRO A 108 10.04 -9.39 4.06
C PRO A 108 8.99 -9.90 3.05
N TYR A 109 7.83 -9.23 2.94
CA TYR A 109 6.83 -9.62 1.93
C TYR A 109 7.31 -9.33 0.51
N LEU A 110 7.94 -8.17 0.30
CA LEU A 110 8.46 -7.77 -1.01
C LEU A 110 9.67 -8.62 -1.44
N ASP A 111 10.46 -9.10 -0.49
CA ASP A 111 11.58 -10.00 -0.75
C ASP A 111 11.07 -11.37 -1.24
N LEU A 112 9.94 -11.89 -0.71
CA LEU A 112 9.30 -13.11 -1.24
C LEU A 112 8.94 -12.96 -2.73
N ALA A 113 8.28 -11.86 -3.10
CA ALA A 113 7.93 -11.62 -4.50
C ALA A 113 9.16 -11.46 -5.40
N ARG A 114 10.25 -10.88 -4.88
CA ARG A 114 11.52 -10.78 -5.61
C ARG A 114 12.18 -12.14 -5.80
N GLU A 115 12.20 -12.97 -4.76
CA GLU A 115 12.74 -14.34 -4.82
C GLU A 115 11.96 -15.21 -5.81
N GLU A 116 10.63 -15.08 -5.84
CA GLU A 116 9.76 -15.80 -6.77
C GLU A 116 10.00 -15.41 -8.23
N LEU A 117 10.09 -14.11 -8.52
CA LEU A 117 10.14 -13.59 -9.89
C LEU A 117 11.56 -13.44 -10.45
N GLY A 118 12.58 -13.29 -9.61
CA GLY A 118 13.94 -12.99 -10.08
C GLY A 118 13.99 -11.72 -10.94
N ASP A 119 14.61 -11.82 -12.11
CA ASP A 119 14.79 -10.69 -13.05
C ASP A 119 13.45 -10.07 -13.52
N ASP A 120 12.36 -10.85 -13.53
CA ASP A 120 11.03 -10.33 -13.89
C ASP A 120 10.49 -9.34 -12.84
N PHE A 121 11.00 -9.38 -11.61
CA PHE A 121 10.67 -8.38 -10.59
C PHE A 121 11.19 -7.00 -10.97
N ASP A 122 12.40 -6.91 -11.51
CA ASP A 122 13.01 -5.65 -11.93
C ASP A 122 12.31 -5.08 -13.17
N ALA A 123 11.90 -5.93 -14.11
CA ALA A 123 11.04 -5.53 -15.22
C ALA A 123 9.68 -5.00 -14.72
N GLY A 124 9.07 -5.66 -13.73
CA GLY A 124 7.84 -5.22 -13.09
C GLY A 124 7.98 -3.86 -12.39
N LEU A 125 9.07 -3.64 -11.66
CA LEU A 125 9.40 -2.34 -11.07
C LEU A 125 9.46 -1.25 -12.12
N GLU A 126 10.17 -1.48 -13.23
CA GLU A 126 10.32 -0.50 -14.29
C GLU A 126 8.99 -0.17 -14.97
N LEU A 127 8.16 -1.18 -15.26
CA LEU A 127 6.80 -0.95 -15.74
C LEU A 127 6.00 -0.10 -14.76
N GLY A 128 6.10 -0.39 -13.46
CA GLY A 128 5.46 0.36 -12.39
C GLY A 128 5.86 1.83 -12.34
N ARG A 129 7.17 2.12 -12.47
CA ARG A 129 7.70 3.50 -12.44
C ARG A 129 7.14 4.38 -13.55
N ASN A 130 6.74 3.76 -14.67
CA ASN A 130 6.22 4.43 -15.85
C ASN A 130 4.68 4.55 -15.84
N LEU A 131 3.99 4.09 -14.79
CA LEU A 131 2.54 4.25 -14.66
C LEU A 131 2.15 5.68 -14.26
N ALA A 132 1.06 6.17 -14.83
CA ALA A 132 0.41 7.37 -14.30
C ALA A 132 -0.21 7.05 -12.91
N PRO A 133 -0.33 8.04 -12.00
CA PRO A 133 -0.92 7.84 -10.68
C PRO A 133 -2.31 7.16 -10.70
N ALA A 134 -3.18 7.54 -11.64
CA ALA A 134 -4.50 6.94 -11.79
C ALA A 134 -4.45 5.47 -12.25
N ASP A 135 -3.48 5.13 -13.10
CA ASP A 135 -3.29 3.76 -13.58
C ASP A 135 -2.72 2.87 -12.48
N ALA A 136 -1.83 3.41 -11.62
CA ALA A 136 -1.35 2.71 -10.44
C ALA A 136 -2.48 2.41 -9.44
N VAL A 137 -3.42 3.34 -9.24
CA VAL A 137 -4.63 3.07 -8.44
C VAL A 137 -5.53 2.04 -9.13
N THR A 138 -5.68 2.08 -10.46
CA THR A 138 -6.46 1.07 -11.19
C THR A 138 -5.85 -0.32 -11.05
N LEU A 139 -4.52 -0.44 -11.15
CA LEU A 139 -3.77 -1.67 -10.87
C LEU A 139 -3.93 -2.13 -9.42
N ALA A 140 -4.03 -1.20 -8.47
CA ALA A 140 -4.32 -1.54 -7.09
C ALA A 140 -5.75 -2.07 -6.88
N LEU A 141 -6.68 -1.92 -7.83
CA LEU A 141 -8.05 -2.45 -7.73
C LEU A 141 -8.22 -3.82 -8.39
N THR A 142 -7.26 -4.27 -9.21
CA THR A 142 -7.31 -5.60 -9.82
C THR A 142 -6.84 -6.63 -8.81
N ALA A 143 -7.76 -7.11 -7.96
CA ALA A 143 -7.48 -8.20 -7.02
C ALA A 143 -7.20 -9.52 -7.78
N PRO A 144 -6.36 -10.42 -7.26
CA PRO A 144 -6.43 -11.83 -7.63
C PRO A 144 -7.80 -12.32 -7.18
N SER A 145 -8.57 -12.93 -8.08
CA SER A 145 -9.75 -13.68 -7.66
C SER A 145 -9.25 -14.85 -6.81
N ILE A 146 -9.50 -14.83 -5.51
CA ILE A 146 -9.25 -15.96 -4.61
C ILE A 146 -10.24 -17.07 -4.96
#